data_AF-A0A934WRM0-F1
#
_entry.id   AF-A0A934WRM0-F1
#
_cell.length_a   1.000
_cell.length_b   1.000
_cell.length_c   1.000
_cell.angle_alpha   90.00
_cell.angle_beta   90.00
_cell.angle_gamma   90.00
#
_symmetry.space_group_name_H-M   'P 1'
#
loop_
_entity.id
_entity.type
_entity.pdbx_description
1 polymer ?
#
loop_
_entity_poly.entity_id
_entity_poly.type
_entity_poly.pdbx_seq_one_letter_code
_entity_poly.pdbx_strand_id
1 'polypeptide(L)' 'MIQWIISNIWTIIICAVLIGIVAAIIISMVRKKKQGKSVVCNCGNCKNCAMSGSCHKR' A
#
# COMPACT_ATOMS: atom_id res chain seq x y z
N MET A 1 20.12 -21.44 -27.08
CA MET A 1 19.82 -20.68 -25.83
C MET A 1 18.74 -19.61 -26.04
N ILE A 2 18.74 -18.86 -27.15
CA ILE A 2 17.70 -17.84 -27.45
C ILE A 2 16.30 -18.46 -27.64
N GLN A 3 16.21 -19.69 -28.17
CA GLN A 3 14.95 -20.42 -28.34
C GLN A 3 14.21 -20.72 -27.02
N TRP A 4 14.93 -20.89 -25.91
CA TRP A 4 14.32 -21.11 -24.60
C TRP A 4 13.62 -19.84 -24.09
N ILE A 5 14.20 -18.67 -24.37
CA ILE A 5 13.63 -17.37 -24.00
C ILE A 5 12.36 -17.10 -24.81
N ILE A 6 12.36 -17.43 -26.12
CA ILE A 6 11.19 -17.25 -26.99
C ILE A 6 10.04 -18.19 -26.59
N SER A 7 10.35 -19.45 -26.26
CA SER A 7 9.34 -20.43 -25.82
C SER A 7 8.68 -20.03 -24.48
N ASN A 8 9.45 -19.41 -23.58
CA ASN A 8 8.98 -19.00 -22.26
C ASN A 8 8.65 -17.49 -22.17
N ILE A 9 8.45 -16.82 -23.30
CA ILE A 9 8.26 -15.36 -23.33
C ILE A 9 6.96 -14.96 -22.62
N TRP A 10 5.91 -15.77 -22.75
CA TRP A 10 4.64 -15.61 -22.05
C TRP A 10 4.80 -15.70 -20.54
N THR A 11 5.58 -16.68 -20.06
CA THR A 11 5.85 -16.89 -18.64
C THR A 11 6.58 -15.70 -18.04
N ILE A 12 7.57 -15.15 -18.76
CA ILE A 12 8.33 -13.97 -18.34
C ILE A 12 7.41 -12.74 -18.24
N ILE A 13 6.52 -12.54 -19.21
CA ILE A 13 5.55 -11.43 -19.21
C ILE A 13 4.60 -11.54 -18.01
N ILE A 14 4.06 -12.73 -17.74
CA ILE A 14 3.16 -12.97 -16.59
C ILE A 14 3.88 -12.66 -15.27
N CYS A 15 5.11 -13.13 -15.10
CA CYS A 15 5.93 -12.83 -13.93
C CYS A 15 6.17 -11.33 -13.77
N ALA A 16 6.49 -10.61 -14.85
CA ALA A 16 6.70 -9.17 -14.80
C ALA A 16 5.44 -8.40 -14.38
N VAL A 17 4.27 -8.79 -14.90
CA VAL A 17 2.98 -8.20 -14.53
C VAL A 17 2.66 -8.46 -13.06
N LEU A 18 2.84 -9.70 -12.58
CA LEU A 18 2.60 -10.05 -11.17
C LEU A 18 3.48 -9.22 -10.24
N ILE A 19 4.77 -9.09 -10.55
CA ILE A 19 5.70 -8.26 -9.76
C ILE A 19 5.24 -6.78 -9.77
N GLY A 20 4.81 -6.26 -10.92
CA GLY A 20 4.28 -4.91 -11.05
C GLY A 20 3.05 -4.66 -10.15
N ILE A 21 2.10 -5.62 -10.12
CA ILE A 21 0.91 -5.55 -9.28
C ILE A 21 1.30 -5.54 -7.80
N VAL A 22 2.19 -6.46 -7.38
CA VAL A 22 2.65 -6.55 -5.98
C VAL A 22 3.35 -5.25 -5.56
N ALA A 23 4.24 -4.71 -6.41
CA ALA A 23 4.91 -3.44 -6.15
C ALA A 23 3.90 -2.28 -6.05
N ALA A 24 2.90 -2.22 -6.94
CA ALA A 24 1.85 -1.22 -6.89
C ALA A 24 1.03 -1.29 -5.59
N ILE A 25 0.71 -2.51 -5.11
CA ILE A 25 0.04 -2.72 -3.83
C ILE A 25 0.89 -2.18 -2.68
N ILE A 26 2.17 -2.55 -2.61
CA ILE A 26 3.08 -2.09 -1.54
C ILE A 26 3.20 -0.57 -1.57
N ILE A 27 3.40 0.03 -2.74
CA ILE A 27 3.47 1.50 -2.90
C ILE A 27 2.16 2.14 -2.46
N SER A 28 1.01 1.57 -2.83
CA SER A 28 -0.30 2.07 -2.41
C SER A 28 -0.49 2.00 -0.90
N MET A 29 0.01 0.94 -0.24
CA MET A 29 -0.03 0.79 1.22
C MET A 29 0.89 1.80 1.90
N VAL A 30 2.13 1.97 1.41
CA VAL A 30 3.08 2.95 1.94
C VAL A 30 2.56 4.37 1.73
N ARG A 31 1.98 4.68 0.57
CA ARG A 31 1.34 5.98 0.29
C ARG A 31 0.13 6.20 1.20
N LYS A 32 -0.75 5.21 1.38
CA LYS A 32 -1.88 5.31 2.32
C LYS A 32 -1.43 5.48 3.77
N LYS A 33 -0.31 4.86 4.16
CA LYS A 33 0.31 5.03 5.48
C LYS A 33 0.92 6.43 5.64
N LYS A 34 1.64 6.94 4.64
CA LYS A 34 2.26 8.28 4.63
C LYS A 34 1.24 9.41 4.50
N GLN A 35 0.18 9.22 3.74
CA GLN A 35 -0.93 10.16 3.59
C GLN A 35 -1.80 10.23 4.84
N GLY A 36 -1.47 9.48 5.89
CA GLY A 36 -2.12 9.64 7.17
C GLY A 36 -3.63 9.62 7.02
N LYS A 37 -4.21 8.43 6.79
CA LYS A 37 -5.51 8.17 7.41
C LYS A 37 -5.40 8.12 8.95
N SER A 38 -4.54 8.92 9.57
CA SER A 38 -5.02 9.84 10.58
C SER A 38 -6.20 10.58 9.95
N VAL A 39 -7.38 9.95 10.05
CA VAL A 39 -8.67 10.61 10.06
C VAL A 39 -8.39 12.01 10.59
N VAL A 40 -8.53 12.99 9.71
CA VAL A 40 -8.49 14.40 10.07
C VAL A 40 -9.21 14.51 11.40
N CYS A 41 -8.44 14.68 12.47
CA CYS A 41 -8.97 15.01 13.77
C CYS A 41 -9.45 16.44 13.62
N ASN A 42 -10.59 16.61 12.94
CA ASN A 42 -11.45 17.76 13.13
C ASN A 42 -11.95 17.59 14.57
N CYS A 43 -11.13 18.03 15.53
CA CYS A 43 -11.35 17.94 16.96
C CYS A 43 -12.56 18.80 17.36
N GLY A 44 -13.74 18.32 17.00
CA GLY A 44 -15.04 18.82 17.47
C GLY A 44 -15.88 17.71 18.12
N ASN A 45 -15.61 16.43 17.89
CA ASN A 45 -16.41 15.32 18.46
C ASN A 45 -15.68 13.95 18.46
N CYS A 46 -14.53 13.85 19.13
CA CYS A 46 -13.83 12.57 19.32
C CYS A 46 -14.43 11.76 20.48
N LYS A 47 -15.57 11.07 20.26
CA LYS A 47 -16.14 10.13 21.24
C LYS A 47 -15.79 8.64 20.99
N ASN A 48 -15.16 8.30 19.86
CA ASN A 48 -14.77 6.92 19.55
C ASN A 48 -13.49 6.85 18.70
N CYS A 49 -12.45 7.58 19.10
CA CYS A 49 -11.15 7.53 18.44
C CYS A 49 -10.25 6.50 19.17
N ALA A 50 -9.72 5.51 18.43
CA ALA A 50 -8.80 4.51 18.97
C ALA A 50 -7.49 5.09 19.55
N MET A 51 -7.21 6.38 19.28
CA MET A 51 -6.08 7.15 19.82
C MET A 51 -6.51 8.17 20.91
N SER A 52 -7.70 8.03 21.49
CA SER A 52 -8.21 8.96 22.52
C SER A 52 -7.29 9.11 23.73
N GLY A 53 -6.49 8.08 24.05
CA GLY A 53 -5.55 8.10 25.18
C GLY A 53 -4.28 8.92 24.94
N SER A 54 -3.96 9.27 23.69
CA SER A 54 -2.73 9.99 23.33
C SER A 54 -2.98 11.43 22.89
N CYS A 55 -4.19 11.77 22.46
CA CYS A 55 -4.54 13.11 21.97
C CYS A 55 -4.82 14.13 23.08
N HIS A 56 -5.08 13.69 24.32
CA HIS A 56 -5.24 14.57 25.47
C HIS A 56 -4.19 14.22 26.52
N LYS A 57 -2.95 14.66 26.28
CA LYS A 57 -1.95 14.77 27.33
C LYS A 57 -2.14 16.15 27.95
N ARG A 58 -2.72 16.20 29.16
CA ARG A 58 -2.63 17.42 29.98
C ARG A 58 -1.17 17.71 30.28
#